data_AF-A0A434ABQ3-F1
#
_entry.id   AF-A0A434ABQ3-F1
#
_cell.length_a   1.000
_cell.length_b   1.000
_cell.length_c   1.000
_cell.angle_alpha   90.00
_cell.angle_beta   90.00
_cell.angle_gamma   90.00
#
_symmetry.space_group_name_H-M   'P 1'
#
loop_
_entity.id
_entity.type
_entity.pdbx_description
1 polymer ?
#
loop_
_entity_poly.entity_id
_entity_poly.type
_entity_poly.pdbx_seq_one_letter_code
_entity_poly.pdbx_strand_id
1 'polypeptide(L)'
;MKNYILVLFLSISTFAFSQKTDSFILNKEQIIQREVNGLSDFPIYRAYEFQDKSGVCELVLFENRKIVSKKDTLNTKIQAICAMNDHGGFRERWTINDLVDNEEAETNIWFWTKYCSVKDLDGDGYIDPVIVYGTRDENEYIKRVKIITVYKDKKYAIRAVESELDLGRSFKKDANWKLLPQKIKTYIDQLVIKLRKEQDLLLKDG
;
A
#
# COMPACT_ATOMS: atom_id res chain seq x y z
N MET A 1 21.64 -9.37 68.77
CA MET A 1 21.95 -9.19 67.33
C MET A 1 20.67 -9.42 66.54
N LYS A 2 20.05 -8.35 66.04
CA LYS A 2 18.78 -8.40 65.28
C LYS A 2 19.09 -8.07 63.84
N ASN A 3 19.00 -9.05 62.95
CA ASN A 3 19.20 -8.86 61.51
C ASN A 3 17.85 -8.50 60.89
N TYR A 4 17.71 -7.26 60.44
CA TYR A 4 16.61 -6.85 59.57
C TYR A 4 17.06 -7.02 58.12
N ILE A 5 16.49 -7.99 57.41
CA ILE A 5 16.66 -8.14 55.97
C ILE A 5 15.62 -7.25 55.29
N LEU A 6 16.08 -6.18 54.65
CA LEU A 6 15.26 -5.30 53.82
C LEU A 6 15.28 -5.86 52.38
N VAL A 7 14.17 -6.42 51.91
CA VAL A 7 14.00 -6.83 50.52
C VAL A 7 13.41 -5.66 49.73
N LEU A 8 14.20 -5.07 48.84
CA LEU A 8 13.78 -3.99 47.96
C LEU A 8 13.25 -4.59 46.64
N PHE A 9 11.93 -4.57 46.45
CA PHE A 9 11.30 -4.90 45.17
C PHE A 9 11.44 -3.70 44.22
N LEU A 10 12.40 -3.76 43.29
CA LEU A 10 12.49 -2.84 42.16
C LEU A 10 11.47 -3.27 41.09
N SER A 11 10.26 -2.75 41.16
CA SER A 11 9.31 -2.78 40.05
C SER A 11 9.78 -1.79 38.98
N ILE A 12 10.57 -2.27 38.02
CA ILE A 12 10.88 -1.51 36.81
C ILE A 12 9.59 -1.51 35.98
N SER A 13 8.79 -0.45 36.10
CA SER A 13 7.72 -0.18 35.15
C SER A 13 8.38 0.11 33.80
N THR A 14 8.39 -0.87 32.91
CA THR A 14 8.64 -0.63 31.49
C THR A 14 7.46 0.19 30.97
N PHE A 15 7.57 1.52 31.07
CA PHE A 15 6.77 2.41 30.27
C PHE A 15 7.16 2.14 28.82
N ALA A 16 6.44 1.22 28.17
CA ALA A 16 6.46 1.11 26.73
C ALA A 16 5.89 2.43 26.20
N PHE A 17 6.78 3.36 25.87
CA PHE A 17 6.42 4.51 25.06
C PHE A 17 5.90 3.95 23.74
N SER A 18 4.59 3.85 23.61
CA SER A 18 3.96 3.62 22.31
C SER A 18 4.28 4.85 21.49
N GLN A 19 5.29 4.76 20.62
CA GLN A 19 5.48 5.76 19.58
C GLN A 19 4.17 5.80 18.79
N LYS A 20 3.57 6.99 18.74
CA LYS A 20 2.30 7.21 18.06
C LYS A 20 2.55 7.05 16.56
N THR A 21 1.83 6.13 15.93
CA THR A 21 1.81 6.02 14.47
C THR A 21 0.79 7.01 13.94
N ASP A 22 1.23 7.93 13.08
CA ASP A 22 0.37 8.92 12.44
C ASP A 22 0.60 8.89 10.93
N SER A 23 -0.46 9.17 10.16
CA SER A 23 -0.39 9.29 8.70
C SER A 23 -1.32 10.39 8.22
N PHE A 24 -0.93 11.14 7.20
CA PHE A 24 -1.81 12.12 6.57
C PHE A 24 -1.50 12.28 5.07
N ILE A 25 -2.50 12.76 4.34
CA ILE A 25 -2.39 13.03 2.91
C ILE A 25 -1.71 14.38 2.71
N LEU A 26 -0.70 14.44 1.84
CA LEU A 26 -0.02 15.68 1.49
C LEU A 26 -0.84 16.49 0.48
N ASN A 27 -0.92 17.80 0.71
CA ASN A 27 -1.42 18.76 -0.27
C ASN A 27 -0.31 19.18 -1.26
N LYS A 28 -0.65 20.03 -2.23
CA LYS A 28 0.27 20.44 -3.30
C LYS A 28 1.46 21.23 -2.75
N GLU A 29 1.21 22.14 -1.82
CA GLU A 29 2.23 22.98 -1.19
C GLU A 29 3.22 22.10 -0.41
N GLN A 30 2.71 21.13 0.35
CA GLN A 30 3.50 20.16 1.11
C GLN A 30 4.34 19.26 0.21
N ILE A 31 3.81 18.81 -0.93
CA ILE A 31 4.55 18.02 -1.94
C ILE A 31 5.74 18.82 -2.48
N ILE A 32 5.53 20.09 -2.83
CA ILE A 32 6.60 20.97 -3.36
C ILE A 32 7.64 21.25 -2.29
N GLN A 33 7.21 21.63 -1.08
CA GLN A 33 8.10 21.96 0.03
C GLN A 33 9.00 20.79 0.45
N ARG A 34 8.51 19.57 0.29
CA ARG A 34 9.24 18.34 0.61
C ARG A 34 10.00 17.77 -0.59
N GLU A 35 9.91 18.38 -1.77
CA GLU A 35 10.57 17.92 -3.01
C GLU A 35 10.20 16.48 -3.43
N VAL A 36 9.02 16.01 -3.01
CA VAL A 36 8.54 14.64 -3.24
C VAL A 36 8.33 14.34 -4.73
N ASN A 37 8.17 15.38 -5.54
CA ASN A 37 8.13 15.31 -7.00
C ASN A 37 9.46 14.85 -7.63
N GLY A 38 10.57 14.89 -6.90
CA GLY A 38 11.87 14.39 -7.37
C GLY A 38 12.02 12.87 -7.34
N LEU A 39 11.06 12.13 -6.75
CA LEU A 39 11.14 10.68 -6.60
C LEU A 39 10.84 9.90 -7.90
N SER A 40 10.12 10.50 -8.86
CA SER A 40 9.75 9.86 -10.12
C SER A 40 9.46 10.91 -11.20
N ASP A 41 9.68 10.54 -12.45
CA ASP A 41 9.29 11.34 -13.62
C ASP A 41 7.77 11.31 -13.89
N PHE A 42 7.02 10.44 -13.20
CA PHE A 42 5.58 10.35 -13.36
C PHE A 42 4.85 11.43 -12.55
N PRO A 43 3.68 11.91 -13.01
CA PRO A 43 2.82 12.76 -12.21
C PRO A 43 2.40 12.11 -10.89
N ILE A 44 2.49 12.86 -9.78
CA ILE A 44 1.96 12.44 -8.48
C ILE A 44 0.42 12.40 -8.56
N TYR A 45 -0.15 11.23 -8.31
CA TYR A 45 -1.59 11.04 -8.11
C TYR A 45 -1.99 11.25 -6.65
N ARG A 46 -1.20 10.74 -5.71
CA ARG A 46 -1.43 10.88 -4.27
C ARG A 46 -0.11 10.75 -3.50
N ALA A 47 0.04 11.51 -2.43
CA ALA A 47 1.18 11.36 -1.51
C ALA A 47 0.70 11.33 -0.06
N TYR A 48 1.38 10.54 0.75
CA TYR A 48 1.16 10.39 2.18
C TYR A 48 2.49 10.62 2.90
N GLU A 49 2.43 11.28 4.05
CA GLU A 49 3.49 11.22 5.05
C GLU A 49 3.01 10.32 6.18
N PHE A 50 3.90 9.48 6.69
CA PHE A 50 3.65 8.72 7.90
C PHE A 50 4.88 8.63 8.78
N GLN A 51 4.64 8.51 10.08
CA GLN A 51 5.68 8.29 11.07
C GLN A 51 5.43 6.95 11.77
N ASP A 52 6.48 6.15 11.88
CA ASP A 52 6.47 4.88 12.58
C ASP A 52 7.83 4.62 13.27
N LYS A 53 8.04 3.42 13.82
CA LYS A 53 9.30 3.04 14.49
C LYS A 53 10.53 3.07 13.60
N SER A 54 10.38 3.10 12.27
CA SER A 54 11.49 3.25 11.34
C SER A 54 11.83 4.71 11.02
N GLY A 55 10.94 5.66 11.34
CA GLY A 55 11.14 7.08 11.13
C GLY A 55 9.99 7.74 10.38
N VAL A 56 10.25 8.92 9.83
CA VAL A 56 9.31 9.63 8.94
C VAL A 56 9.55 9.13 7.52
N CYS A 57 8.47 8.76 6.84
CA CYS A 57 8.48 8.25 5.48
C CYS A 57 7.42 8.95 4.63
N GLU A 58 7.72 9.06 3.35
CA GLU A 58 6.78 9.46 2.31
C GLU A 58 6.38 8.25 1.48
N LEU A 59 5.08 8.03 1.31
CA LEU A 59 4.52 7.07 0.35
C LEU A 59 3.82 7.82 -0.76
N VAL A 60 4.29 7.62 -1.99
CA VAL A 60 3.87 8.41 -3.14
C VAL A 60 3.40 7.50 -4.25
N LEU A 61 2.19 7.77 -4.73
CA LEU A 61 1.52 7.07 -5.80
C LEU A 61 1.58 7.92 -7.07
N PHE A 62 2.17 7.37 -8.11
CA PHE A 62 2.40 8.01 -9.39
C PHE A 62 1.69 7.26 -10.51
N GLU A 63 1.04 8.00 -11.39
CA GLU A 63 0.35 7.46 -12.56
C GLU A 63 0.87 8.17 -13.80
N ASN A 64 1.40 7.42 -14.78
CA ASN A 64 1.84 8.03 -16.01
C ASN A 64 0.64 8.55 -16.83
N ARG A 65 0.87 9.51 -17.72
CA ARG A 65 -0.19 10.03 -18.60
C ARG A 65 0.20 9.81 -20.06
N LYS A 66 -0.14 8.64 -20.62
CA LYS A 66 0.10 8.35 -22.04
C LYS A 66 -0.97 9.06 -22.87
N ILE A 67 -0.55 9.89 -23.82
CA ILE A 67 -1.45 10.56 -24.76
C ILE A 67 -1.98 9.51 -25.75
N VAL A 68 -3.29 9.30 -25.78
CA VAL A 68 -3.97 8.36 -26.70
C VAL A 68 -4.66 9.12 -27.83
N SER A 69 -5.14 10.33 -27.55
CA SER A 69 -5.57 11.30 -28.57
C SER A 69 -5.27 12.73 -28.13
N LYS A 70 -5.51 13.72 -28.99
CA LYS A 70 -5.27 15.15 -28.68
C LYS A 70 -6.00 15.64 -27.42
N LYS A 71 -7.05 14.94 -26.96
CA LYS A 71 -7.86 15.29 -25.78
C LYS A 71 -7.97 14.15 -24.76
N ASP A 72 -7.28 13.04 -24.97
CA ASP A 72 -7.45 11.85 -24.14
C ASP A 72 -6.10 11.24 -23.73
N THR A 73 -6.00 10.92 -22.45
CA THR A 73 -4.83 10.30 -21.84
C THR A 73 -5.26 9.12 -21.02
N LEU A 74 -4.55 8.00 -21.17
CA LEU A 74 -4.71 6.82 -20.32
C LEU A 74 -3.44 6.56 -19.53
N ASN A 75 -3.62 6.03 -18.33
CA ASN A 75 -2.53 5.55 -17.53
C ASN A 75 -2.18 4.13 -18.00
N THR A 76 -0.94 3.92 -18.42
CA THR A 76 -0.43 2.62 -18.86
C THR A 76 0.63 2.05 -17.91
N LYS A 77 1.11 2.85 -16.97
CA LYS A 77 2.11 2.51 -15.96
C LYS A 77 1.78 3.22 -14.66
N ILE A 78 1.98 2.52 -13.55
CA ILE A 78 1.89 3.08 -12.21
C ILE A 78 3.19 2.81 -11.45
N GLN A 79 3.46 3.66 -10.48
CA GLN A 79 4.56 3.49 -9.55
C GLN A 79 4.12 3.91 -8.15
N ALA A 80 4.42 3.12 -7.13
CA ALA A 80 4.31 3.53 -5.73
C ALA A 80 5.69 3.45 -5.09
N ILE A 81 6.21 4.57 -4.58
CA ILE A 81 7.52 4.65 -3.94
C ILE A 81 7.30 4.99 -2.47
N CYS A 82 7.94 4.23 -1.60
CA CYS A 82 8.14 4.63 -0.21
C CYS A 82 9.60 5.02 -0.02
N ALA A 83 9.82 6.22 0.47
CA ALA A 83 11.14 6.76 0.76
C ALA A 83 11.18 7.35 2.16
N MET A 84 12.40 7.50 2.68
CA MET A 84 12.70 8.29 3.87
C MET A 84 13.48 9.52 3.44
N ASN A 85 13.09 10.68 3.95
CA ASN A 85 13.90 11.88 3.83
C ASN A 85 15.06 11.82 4.83
N ASP A 86 16.27 11.57 4.34
CA ASP A 86 17.50 11.81 5.10
C ASP A 86 18.07 13.18 4.68
N HIS A 87 18.85 13.84 5.54
CA HIS A 87 19.27 15.23 5.30
C HIS A 87 20.15 15.43 4.04
N GLY A 88 20.41 14.36 3.25
CA GLY A 88 21.08 14.38 1.95
C GLY A 88 20.17 13.98 0.76
N GLY A 89 18.88 13.74 0.97
CA GLY A 89 17.91 13.41 -0.07
C GLY A 89 16.96 12.26 0.31
N PHE A 90 16.24 11.75 -0.68
CA PHE A 90 15.37 10.60 -0.47
C PHE A 90 16.13 9.28 -0.54
N ARG A 91 16.01 8.49 0.51
CA ARG A 91 16.40 7.08 0.51
C ARG A 91 15.18 6.21 0.25
N GLU A 92 15.11 5.60 -0.93
CA GLU A 92 14.07 4.62 -1.24
C GLU A 92 14.13 3.43 -0.27
N ARG A 93 12.98 3.06 0.30
CA ARG A 93 12.78 1.84 1.07
C ARG A 93 12.30 0.70 0.19
N TRP A 94 11.28 0.99 -0.63
CA TRP A 94 10.73 0.03 -1.56
C TRP A 94 9.90 0.73 -2.64
N THR A 95 9.82 0.07 -3.80
CA THR A 95 9.00 0.52 -4.92
C THR A 95 8.12 -0.58 -5.49
N ILE A 96 6.90 -0.24 -5.88
CA ILE A 96 5.96 -1.09 -6.64
C ILE A 96 5.82 -0.46 -8.02
N ASN A 97 6.09 -1.24 -9.07
CA ASN A 97 5.88 -0.84 -10.46
C ASN A 97 4.90 -1.83 -11.10
N ASP A 98 4.00 -1.33 -11.93
CA ASP A 98 3.14 -2.17 -12.77
C ASP A 98 2.76 -1.43 -14.05
N LEU A 99 2.33 -2.18 -15.06
CA LEU A 99 1.87 -1.68 -16.34
C LEU A 99 0.68 -2.48 -16.84
N VAL A 100 -0.03 -1.94 -17.83
CA VAL A 100 -1.07 -2.68 -18.55
C VAL A 100 -0.49 -3.89 -19.28
N ASP A 101 -1.24 -4.97 -19.30
CA ASP A 101 -0.98 -6.17 -20.08
C ASP A 101 -1.83 -6.16 -21.37
N ASN A 102 -1.18 -5.92 -22.50
CA ASN A 102 -1.86 -5.86 -23.79
C ASN A 102 -2.35 -7.24 -24.27
N GLU A 103 -1.73 -8.34 -23.82
CA GLU A 103 -2.16 -9.70 -24.19
C GLU A 103 -3.51 -10.04 -23.55
N GLU A 104 -3.78 -9.43 -22.39
CA GLU A 104 -5.06 -9.52 -21.67
C GLU A 104 -6.03 -8.39 -22.02
N ALA A 105 -5.75 -7.62 -23.07
CA ALA A 105 -6.55 -6.48 -23.53
C ALA A 105 -6.73 -5.35 -22.48
N GLU A 106 -5.78 -5.18 -21.55
CA GLU A 106 -5.80 -4.06 -20.61
C GLU A 106 -5.41 -2.75 -21.31
N THR A 107 -6.19 -1.69 -21.11
CA THR A 107 -5.96 -0.37 -21.74
C THR A 107 -5.61 0.72 -20.73
N ASN A 108 -6.03 0.58 -19.48
CA ASN A 108 -5.80 1.57 -18.43
C ASN A 108 -5.49 0.90 -17.08
N ILE A 109 -4.61 1.50 -16.28
CA ILE A 109 -4.22 1.06 -14.93
C ILE A 109 -4.17 2.24 -13.95
N TRP A 110 -4.77 2.14 -12.76
CA TRP A 110 -4.79 3.25 -11.80
C TRP A 110 -4.94 2.80 -10.34
N PHE A 111 -4.51 3.65 -9.42
CA PHE A 111 -4.64 3.42 -7.98
C PHE A 111 -6.05 3.69 -7.50
N TRP A 112 -6.61 2.72 -6.77
CA TRP A 112 -7.92 2.86 -6.15
C TRP A 112 -7.76 3.41 -4.73
N THR A 113 -7.35 4.67 -4.61
CA THR A 113 -6.96 5.30 -3.32
C THR A 113 -8.02 5.24 -2.22
N LYS A 114 -9.30 5.07 -2.55
CA LYS A 114 -10.39 4.78 -1.59
C LYS A 114 -10.16 3.50 -0.78
N TYR A 115 -9.44 2.55 -1.34
CA TYR A 115 -9.13 1.24 -0.76
C TYR A 115 -7.67 1.12 -0.29
N CYS A 116 -6.85 2.16 -0.53
CA CYS A 116 -5.51 2.21 0.03
C CYS A 116 -5.55 2.61 1.52
N SER A 117 -4.56 2.15 2.29
CA SER A 117 -4.41 2.48 3.71
C SER A 117 -2.94 2.65 4.07
N VAL A 118 -2.67 3.57 4.99
CA VAL A 118 -1.34 3.84 5.56
C VAL A 118 -1.50 3.84 7.08
N LYS A 119 -1.60 2.66 7.68
CA LYS A 119 -1.93 2.49 9.10
C LYS A 119 -1.14 1.32 9.69
N ASP A 120 -0.91 1.36 10.99
CA ASP A 120 -0.43 0.21 11.75
C ASP A 120 -1.64 -0.72 12.00
N LEU A 121 -1.67 -1.85 11.29
CA LEU A 121 -2.80 -2.76 11.28
C LEU A 121 -2.66 -3.84 12.35
N ASP A 122 -1.43 -4.19 12.76
CA ASP A 122 -1.20 -5.22 13.78
C ASP A 122 -0.93 -4.67 15.20
N GLY A 123 -0.60 -3.38 15.30
CA GLY A 123 -0.28 -2.65 16.53
C GLY A 123 1.17 -2.79 16.97
N ASP A 124 2.09 -3.22 16.09
CA ASP A 124 3.51 -3.39 16.41
C ASP A 124 4.33 -2.10 16.31
N GLY A 125 3.72 -0.99 15.89
CA GLY A 125 4.32 0.33 15.75
C GLY A 125 5.04 0.56 14.42
N TYR A 126 4.97 -0.39 13.48
CA TYR A 126 5.31 -0.16 12.08
C TYR A 126 4.04 0.06 11.27
N ILE A 127 4.10 0.96 10.29
CA ILE A 127 2.97 1.15 9.38
C ILE A 127 2.95 0.00 8.37
N ASP A 128 1.73 -0.47 8.06
CA ASP A 128 1.44 -1.53 7.09
C ASP A 128 0.71 -0.95 5.87
N PRO A 129 1.40 -0.33 4.90
CA PRO A 129 0.76 0.23 3.73
C PRO A 129 -0.01 -0.85 2.98
N VAL A 130 -1.25 -0.55 2.62
CA VAL A 130 -2.07 -1.35 1.70
C VAL A 130 -2.30 -0.52 0.47
N ILE A 131 -1.78 -0.98 -0.67
CA ILE A 131 -1.89 -0.35 -1.97
C ILE A 131 -2.81 -1.18 -2.84
N VAL A 132 -3.85 -0.56 -3.37
CA VAL A 132 -4.82 -1.18 -4.26
C VAL A 132 -4.81 -0.47 -5.59
N TYR A 133 -4.75 -1.24 -6.67
CA TYR A 133 -4.92 -0.75 -8.02
C TYR A 133 -5.60 -1.82 -8.87
N GLY A 134 -6.15 -1.39 -10.00
CA GLY A 134 -6.73 -2.28 -10.98
C GLY A 134 -6.50 -1.80 -12.39
N THR A 135 -6.83 -2.66 -13.33
CA THR A 135 -6.83 -2.39 -14.77
C THR A 135 -8.23 -2.57 -15.34
N ARG A 136 -8.46 -1.95 -16.49
CA ARG A 136 -9.66 -2.16 -17.30
C ARG A 136 -9.32 -2.27 -18.78
N ASP A 137 -10.24 -2.83 -19.55
CA ASP A 137 -10.18 -2.85 -21.01
C ASP A 137 -10.84 -1.59 -21.63
N GLU A 138 -10.93 -1.56 -22.96
CA GLU A 138 -11.59 -0.47 -23.71
C GLU A 138 -13.09 -0.34 -23.44
N ASN A 139 -13.74 -1.39 -22.95
CA ASN A 139 -15.16 -1.43 -22.61
C ASN A 139 -15.40 -1.13 -21.13
N GLU A 140 -14.39 -0.59 -20.42
CA GLU A 140 -14.44 -0.25 -19.01
C GLU A 140 -14.61 -1.46 -18.07
N TYR A 141 -14.45 -2.68 -18.59
CA TYR A 141 -14.53 -3.89 -17.80
C TYR A 141 -13.24 -4.09 -17.00
N ILE A 142 -13.36 -4.33 -15.70
CA ILE A 142 -12.19 -4.58 -14.83
C ILE A 142 -11.53 -5.89 -15.24
N LYS A 143 -10.23 -5.86 -15.50
CA LYS A 143 -9.45 -7.02 -15.95
C LYS A 143 -8.59 -7.62 -14.86
N ARG A 144 -7.96 -6.76 -14.05
CA ARG A 144 -7.05 -7.19 -12.99
C ARG A 144 -7.21 -6.30 -11.78
N VAL A 145 -7.11 -6.91 -10.61
CA VAL A 145 -7.03 -6.21 -9.33
C VAL A 145 -5.83 -6.75 -8.57
N LYS A 146 -5.00 -5.84 -8.04
CA LYS A 146 -3.90 -6.19 -7.15
C LYS A 146 -4.02 -5.42 -5.85
N ILE A 147 -3.93 -6.17 -4.76
CA ILE A 147 -3.87 -5.64 -3.39
C ILE A 147 -2.50 -6.01 -2.86
N ILE A 148 -1.68 -5.02 -2.54
CA ILE A 148 -0.33 -5.23 -2.02
C ILE A 148 -0.25 -4.62 -0.64
N THR A 149 0.04 -5.44 0.37
CA THR A 149 0.48 -4.93 1.67
C THR A 149 1.99 -5.01 1.79
N VAL A 150 2.60 -4.02 2.43
CA VAL A 150 4.02 -4.05 2.77
C VAL A 150 4.16 -4.21 4.27
N TYR A 151 4.77 -5.32 4.69
CA TYR A 151 5.04 -5.63 6.09
C TYR A 151 6.55 -5.81 6.28
N LYS A 152 7.18 -4.94 7.07
CA LYS A 152 8.64 -4.95 7.33
C LYS A 152 9.44 -4.97 6.03
N ASP A 153 9.12 -4.02 5.14
CA ASP A 153 9.68 -3.85 3.79
C ASP A 153 9.51 -5.04 2.83
N LYS A 154 8.75 -6.08 3.22
CA LYS A 154 8.37 -7.20 2.35
C LYS A 154 6.96 -7.00 1.81
N LYS A 155 6.82 -7.18 0.50
CA LYS A 155 5.55 -7.05 -0.23
C LYS A 155 4.81 -8.39 -0.22
N TYR A 156 3.53 -8.36 0.09
CA TYR A 156 2.61 -9.49 0.01
C TYR A 156 1.44 -9.07 -0.84
N ALA A 157 1.20 -9.81 -1.92
CA ALA A 157 0.21 -9.44 -2.92
C ALA A 157 -0.93 -10.47 -3.00
N ILE A 158 -2.15 -9.96 -3.14
CA ILE A 158 -3.26 -10.68 -3.76
C ILE A 158 -3.30 -10.24 -5.21
N ARG A 159 -3.31 -11.20 -6.12
CA ARG A 159 -3.43 -10.99 -7.58
C ARG A 159 -4.73 -11.62 -8.03
N ALA A 160 -5.60 -10.81 -8.59
CA ALA A 160 -6.86 -11.26 -9.14
C ALA A 160 -6.99 -10.89 -10.61
N VAL A 161 -7.50 -11.84 -11.40
CA VAL A 161 -7.88 -11.64 -12.80
C VAL A 161 -9.38 -11.83 -12.89
N GLU A 162 -10.03 -10.85 -13.52
CA GLU A 162 -11.46 -10.81 -13.80
C GLU A 162 -11.73 -11.22 -15.24
N SER A 163 -12.82 -11.95 -15.43
CA SER A 163 -13.27 -12.48 -16.71
C SER A 163 -14.74 -12.84 -16.59
N GLU A 164 -15.48 -12.64 -17.68
CA GLU A 164 -16.87 -13.10 -17.80
C GLU A 164 -16.94 -14.63 -17.65
N LEU A 165 -15.94 -15.34 -18.19
CA LEU A 165 -15.85 -16.78 -18.09
C LEU A 165 -15.22 -17.22 -16.77
N ASP A 166 -15.86 -18.16 -16.09
CA ASP A 166 -15.36 -18.75 -14.84
C ASP A 166 -13.91 -19.25 -14.94
N LEU A 167 -13.55 -19.86 -16.08
CA LEU A 167 -12.20 -20.40 -16.31
C LEU A 167 -11.12 -19.33 -16.52
N GLY A 168 -11.51 -18.11 -16.90
CA GLY A 168 -10.60 -16.98 -17.08
C GLY A 168 -10.31 -16.23 -15.77
N ARG A 169 -11.08 -16.51 -14.70
CA ARG A 169 -10.89 -15.85 -13.41
C ARG A 169 -9.80 -16.52 -12.59
N SER A 170 -9.04 -15.72 -11.87
CA SER A 170 -8.07 -16.23 -10.90
C SER A 170 -7.96 -15.35 -9.68
N PHE A 171 -7.64 -15.96 -8.54
CA PHE A 171 -7.37 -15.27 -7.29
C PHE A 171 -6.20 -15.97 -6.60
N LYS A 172 -5.07 -15.28 -6.46
CA LYS A 172 -3.82 -15.84 -5.93
C LYS A 172 -3.26 -14.95 -4.85
N LYS A 173 -3.19 -15.48 -3.62
CA LYS A 173 -2.42 -14.90 -2.52
C LYS A 173 -0.94 -15.22 -2.71
N ASP A 174 -0.07 -14.34 -2.23
CA ASP A 174 1.38 -14.58 -2.22
C ASP A 174 1.73 -15.91 -1.54
N ALA A 175 2.75 -16.62 -2.01
CA ALA A 175 3.15 -17.90 -1.42
C ALA A 175 3.51 -17.76 0.08
N ASN A 176 4.00 -16.58 0.48
CA ASN A 176 4.35 -16.26 1.85
C ASN A 176 3.21 -15.61 2.63
N TRP A 177 1.97 -15.59 2.11
CA TRP A 177 0.81 -14.95 2.76
C TRP A 177 0.60 -15.39 4.21
N LYS A 178 0.86 -16.68 4.50
CA LYS A 178 0.75 -17.25 5.84
C LYS A 178 1.67 -16.61 6.88
N LEU A 179 2.75 -15.94 6.45
CA LEU A 179 3.71 -15.25 7.31
C LEU A 179 3.20 -13.89 7.81
N LEU A 180 2.13 -13.35 7.21
CA LEU A 180 1.53 -12.10 7.68
C LEU A 180 0.87 -12.29 9.06
N PRO A 181 0.98 -11.29 9.96
CA PRO A 181 0.19 -11.22 11.17
C PRO A 181 -1.31 -11.40 10.91
N GLN A 182 -2.01 -12.05 11.85
CA GLN A 182 -3.43 -12.38 11.68
C GLN A 182 -4.32 -11.14 11.52
N LYS A 183 -3.99 -10.03 12.20
CA LYS A 183 -4.71 -8.76 12.07
C LYS A 183 -4.62 -8.18 10.66
N ILE A 184 -3.42 -8.17 10.06
CA ILE A 184 -3.22 -7.71 8.68
C ILE A 184 -4.01 -8.56 7.69
N LYS A 185 -3.93 -9.90 7.81
CA LYS A 185 -4.71 -10.80 6.95
C LYS A 185 -6.21 -10.53 7.06
N THR A 186 -6.72 -10.39 8.29
CA THR A 186 -8.14 -10.10 8.54
C THR A 186 -8.57 -8.78 7.92
N TYR A 187 -7.75 -7.73 8.05
CA TYR A 187 -8.01 -6.44 7.41
C TYR A 187 -8.10 -6.57 5.88
N ILE A 188 -7.17 -7.30 5.27
CA ILE A 188 -7.15 -7.47 3.82
C ILE A 188 -8.31 -8.36 3.35
N ASP A 189 -8.67 -9.41 4.07
CA ASP A 189 -9.83 -10.25 3.73
C ASP A 189 -11.14 -9.42 3.78
N GLN A 190 -11.28 -8.52 4.76
CA GLN A 190 -12.39 -7.56 4.81
C GLN A 190 -12.35 -6.55 3.65
N LEU A 191 -11.15 -6.09 3.27
CA LEU A 191 -10.96 -5.22 2.12
C LEU A 191 -11.38 -5.89 0.82
N VAL A 192 -11.07 -7.19 0.64
CA VAL A 192 -11.50 -7.99 -0.50
C VAL A 192 -13.02 -8.06 -0.57
N ILE A 193 -13.70 -8.33 0.55
CA ILE A 193 -15.17 -8.35 0.62
C ILE A 193 -15.75 -7.00 0.22
N LYS A 194 -15.17 -5.90 0.72
CA LYS A 194 -15.58 -4.54 0.37
C LYS A 194 -15.40 -4.26 -1.12
N LEU A 195 -14.25 -4.62 -1.69
CA LEU A 195 -13.93 -4.45 -3.10
C LEU A 195 -14.92 -5.20 -3.99
N ARG A 196 -15.20 -6.48 -3.68
CA ARG A 196 -16.19 -7.29 -4.41
C ARG A 196 -17.53 -6.59 -4.48
N LYS A 197 -18.02 -6.09 -3.34
CA LYS A 197 -19.31 -5.43 -3.24
C LYS A 197 -19.35 -4.06 -3.94
N GLU A 198 -18.31 -3.24 -3.77
CA GLU A 198 -18.32 -1.85 -4.24
C GLU A 198 -17.84 -1.68 -5.69
N GLN A 199 -17.19 -2.69 -6.27
CA GLN A 199 -16.70 -2.68 -7.66
C GLN A 199 -17.36 -3.76 -8.52
N ASP A 200 -18.37 -4.46 -7.98
CA ASP A 200 -19.10 -5.54 -8.66
C ASP A 200 -18.19 -6.62 -9.26
N LEU A 201 -17.17 -7.02 -8.50
CA LEU A 201 -16.15 -7.96 -8.97
C LEU A 201 -16.62 -9.41 -8.82
N LEU A 202 -16.39 -10.24 -9.83
CA LEU A 202 -16.78 -11.64 -9.87
C LEU A 202 -15.75 -12.58 -9.20
N LEU A 203 -14.81 -12.01 -8.43
CA LEU A 203 -13.84 -12.73 -7.59
C LEU A 203 -14.51 -13.86 -6.81
N LYS A 204 -14.39 -15.10 -7.29
CA LYS A 204 -14.72 -16.29 -6.50
C LYS A 204 -13.61 -16.57 -5.49
N ASP A 205 -13.93 -17.36 -4.47
CA ASP A 205 -13.07 -17.58 -3.31
C ASP A 205 -11.69 -18.13 -3.70
N GLY A 206 -10.67 -17.56 -3.07
CA GLY A 206 -9.38 -18.22 -2.89
C GLY A 206 -9.14 -18.45 -1.40
#